data_AF-A0A816BP71-F1
#
_entry.id   AF-A0A816BP71-F1
#
_cell.length_a   1.000
_cell.length_b   1.000
_cell.length_c   1.000
_cell.angle_alpha   90.00
_cell.angle_beta   90.00
_cell.angle_gamma   90.00
#
_symmetry.space_group_name_H-M   'P 1'
#
loop_
_entity.id
_entity.type
_entity.pdbx_description
1 polymer ?
#
loop_
_entity_poly.entity_id
_entity_poly.type
_entity_poly.pdbx_seq_one_letter_code
_entity_poly.pdbx_strand_id
1 'polypeptide(L)'
;MRCGDVTNAKSVFDRSTKKALPMYGAMMKGYIKNNSAKKAIDLFKEIKDPDEIAITLVCNACAQLATEKELNLLRAISSNIPNSFYSNSYVLTSLIDGFMRCGDVTCAQLLFNKSTKKTLPMYGALMTGLIVNDQEEEAIDIFNEIRLDELHRENHRDKKINLLSEMKSDGLESNITIYLCLIKALAKLGMLEKAESFVQQIPTSFLTDHRIQNALIHMWGKVGSVDEAKRIFEKISQPNHIAWTAMINSYGLNGMGIEAMKLFHKMPKEFINDLTYTCVLSSCSHSGLVDEARSIFNSIETKTDITVTTMIDCLSRAAAFEEAQQLIEQFEHNHAPALPI
;
A
#
# COMPACT_ATOMS: atom_id res chain seq x y z
N MET A 1 -24.78 2.99 6.94
CA MET A 1 -23.71 3.99 7.21
C MET A 1 -22.88 4.25 5.96
N ARG A 2 -23.41 5.04 5.02
CA ARG A 2 -22.63 5.60 3.89
C ARG A 2 -22.21 7.07 4.13
N CYS A 3 -22.63 7.68 5.26
CA CYS A 3 -22.56 9.13 5.47
C CYS A 3 -21.53 9.60 6.53
N GLY A 4 -20.58 8.76 6.96
CA GLY A 4 -19.50 9.17 7.88
C GLY A 4 -19.88 9.51 9.33
N ASP A 5 -21.16 9.72 9.64
CA ASP A 5 -21.66 10.09 10.96
C ASP A 5 -21.78 8.89 11.92
N VAL A 6 -20.62 8.48 12.45
CA VAL A 6 -20.51 7.38 13.40
C VAL A 6 -21.05 7.75 14.79
N THR A 7 -21.10 9.05 15.11
CA THR A 7 -21.65 9.58 16.36
C THR A 7 -23.16 9.37 16.48
N ASN A 8 -23.92 9.72 15.44
CA ASN A 8 -25.36 9.48 15.42
C ASN A 8 -25.68 7.99 15.31
N ALA A 9 -24.88 7.23 14.55
CA ALA A 9 -25.02 5.78 14.48
C ALA A 9 -24.82 5.12 15.86
N LYS A 10 -23.85 5.58 16.66
CA LYS A 10 -23.62 5.10 18.03
C LYS A 10 -24.80 5.40 18.95
N SER A 11 -25.37 6.61 18.87
CA SER A 11 -26.56 6.99 19.64
C SER A 11 -27.75 6.07 19.35
N VAL A 12 -28.01 5.77 18.07
CA VAL A 12 -29.07 4.83 17.66
C VAL A 12 -28.77 3.40 18.14
N PHE A 13 -27.51 2.98 18.05
CA PHE A 13 -27.06 1.67 18.51
C PHE A 13 -27.24 1.48 20.02
N ASP A 14 -26.92 2.50 20.82
CA ASP A 14 -27.03 2.47 22.28
C ASP A 14 -28.47 2.53 22.77
N ARG A 15 -29.36 3.20 22.03
CA ARG A 15 -30.80 3.24 22.32
C ARG A 15 -31.53 1.94 21.99
N SER A 16 -30.90 1.02 21.24
CA SER A 16 -31.52 -0.25 20.90
C SER A 16 -31.48 -1.24 22.07
N THR A 17 -32.65 -1.74 22.46
CA THR A 17 -32.80 -2.75 23.52
C THR A 17 -32.41 -4.17 23.05
N LYS A 18 -32.38 -4.41 21.73
CA LYS A 18 -31.93 -5.66 21.13
C LYS A 18 -30.89 -5.38 20.05
N LYS A 19 -29.62 -5.55 20.39
CA LYS A 19 -28.50 -5.39 19.45
C LYS A 19 -28.29 -6.70 18.68
N ALA A 20 -28.66 -6.70 17.40
CA ALA A 20 -28.43 -7.85 16.52
C ALA A 20 -27.03 -7.80 15.87
N LEU A 21 -26.48 -8.94 15.44
CA LEU A 21 -25.17 -9.04 14.77
C LEU A 21 -24.98 -8.05 13.60
N PRO A 22 -25.97 -7.83 12.70
CA PRO A 22 -25.83 -6.83 11.64
C PRO A 22 -25.63 -5.39 12.16
N MET A 23 -26.17 -5.07 13.34
CA MET A 23 -25.97 -3.75 13.96
C MET A 23 -24.52 -3.59 14.42
N TYR A 24 -23.93 -4.61 15.04
CA TYR A 24 -22.52 -4.62 15.41
C TYR A 24 -21.64 -4.51 14.16
N GLY A 25 -21.90 -5.32 13.13
CA GLY A 25 -21.13 -5.28 11.87
C GLY A 25 -21.19 -3.91 11.19
N ALA A 26 -22.36 -3.27 11.16
CA ALA A 26 -22.50 -1.94 10.60
C ALA A 26 -21.70 -0.88 11.40
N MET A 27 -21.72 -0.96 12.73
CA MET A 27 -20.96 -0.05 13.62
C MET A 27 -19.45 -0.26 13.50
N MET A 28 -18.99 -1.52 13.53
CA MET A 28 -17.58 -1.87 13.35
C MET A 28 -17.06 -1.37 12.00
N LYS A 29 -17.81 -1.59 10.91
CA LYS A 29 -17.48 -1.06 9.59
C LYS A 29 -17.41 0.46 9.56
N GLY A 30 -18.29 1.15 10.28
CA GLY A 30 -18.24 2.60 10.46
C GLY A 30 -16.97 3.07 11.17
N TYR A 31 -16.61 2.41 12.28
CA TYR A 31 -15.39 2.73 13.02
C TYR A 31 -14.10 2.48 12.22
N ILE A 32 -14.01 1.36 11.50
CA ILE A 32 -12.86 1.01 10.65
C ILE A 32 -12.64 2.06 9.55
N LYS A 33 -13.73 2.53 8.93
CA LYS A 33 -13.66 3.57 7.89
C LYS A 33 -13.21 4.93 8.40
N ASN A 34 -13.45 5.22 9.68
CA ASN A 34 -13.09 6.49 10.32
C ASN A 34 -11.83 6.36 11.20
N ASN A 35 -10.90 5.45 10.85
CA ASN A 35 -9.63 5.21 11.56
C ASN A 35 -9.77 5.01 13.08
N SER A 36 -10.92 4.50 13.54
CA SER A 36 -11.23 4.22 14.94
C SER A 36 -11.23 2.72 15.21
N ALA A 37 -10.26 1.99 14.65
CA ALA A 37 -10.16 0.53 14.69
C ALA A 37 -10.30 -0.06 16.10
N LYS A 38 -9.72 0.59 17.10
CA LYS A 38 -9.82 0.17 18.52
C LYS A 38 -11.27 0.05 19.00
N LYS A 39 -12.13 1.02 18.64
CA LYS A 39 -13.56 0.99 19.00
C LYS A 39 -14.31 -0.14 18.30
N ALA A 40 -13.89 -0.52 17.09
CA ALA A 40 -14.45 -1.68 16.40
C ALA A 40 -14.07 -2.99 17.11
N ILE A 41 -12.83 -3.11 17.59
CA ILE A 41 -12.36 -4.26 18.37
C ILE A 41 -13.09 -4.36 19.71
N ASP A 42 -13.30 -3.23 20.39
CA ASP A 42 -14.04 -3.22 21.66
C ASP A 42 -15.49 -3.68 21.48
N LEU A 43 -16.16 -3.25 20.39
CA LEU A 43 -17.49 -3.78 20.04
C LEU A 43 -17.48 -5.28 19.70
N PHE A 44 -16.43 -5.77 19.03
CA PHE A 44 -16.33 -7.20 18.72
C PHE A 44 -16.27 -8.06 19.99
N LYS A 45 -15.59 -7.59 21.04
CA LYS A 45 -15.49 -8.30 22.33
C LYS A 45 -16.84 -8.42 23.06
N GLU A 46 -17.83 -7.58 22.73
CA GLU A 46 -19.20 -7.70 23.26
C GLU A 46 -20.01 -8.83 22.59
N ILE A 47 -19.55 -9.33 21.43
CA ILE A 47 -20.24 -10.36 20.66
C ILE A 47 -19.88 -11.74 21.23
N LYS A 48 -20.88 -12.48 21.70
CA LYS A 48 -20.69 -13.84 22.25
C LYS A 48 -20.46 -14.90 21.16
N ASP A 49 -21.15 -14.78 20.03
CA ASP A 49 -21.09 -15.72 18.91
C ASP A 49 -20.91 -14.92 17.61
N PRO A 50 -19.66 -14.65 17.19
CA PRO A 50 -19.38 -13.81 16.03
C PRO A 50 -19.62 -14.58 14.73
N ASP A 51 -20.36 -13.95 13.81
CA ASP A 51 -20.51 -14.44 12.45
C ASP A 51 -19.26 -14.15 11.60
N GLU A 52 -19.26 -14.67 10.37
CA GLU A 52 -18.18 -14.48 9.39
C GLU A 52 -17.89 -13.00 9.10
N ILE A 53 -18.92 -12.14 9.15
CA ILE A 53 -18.81 -10.70 8.90
C ILE A 53 -18.09 -10.03 10.07
N ALA A 54 -18.49 -10.32 11.32
CA ALA A 54 -17.85 -9.79 12.51
C ALA A 54 -16.37 -10.18 12.58
N ILE A 55 -16.03 -11.43 12.24
CA ILE A 55 -14.65 -11.91 12.18
C ILE A 55 -13.85 -11.16 11.10
N THR A 56 -14.40 -11.05 9.90
CA THR A 56 -13.76 -10.30 8.80
C THR A 56 -13.46 -8.85 9.20
N LEU A 57 -14.42 -8.18 9.85
CA LEU A 57 -14.28 -6.79 10.28
C LEU A 57 -13.26 -6.63 11.41
N VAL A 58 -13.24 -7.51 12.42
CA VAL A 58 -12.23 -7.41 13.48
C VAL A 58 -10.83 -7.69 12.95
N CYS A 59 -10.67 -8.63 12.00
CA CYS A 59 -9.38 -8.87 11.36
C CYS A 59 -8.85 -7.63 10.64
N ASN A 60 -9.72 -6.91 9.92
CA ASN A 60 -9.38 -5.63 9.27
C ASN A 60 -8.98 -4.57 10.31
N ALA A 61 -9.72 -4.46 11.43
CA ALA A 61 -9.36 -3.55 12.51
C ALA A 61 -8.01 -3.89 13.14
N CYS A 62 -7.71 -5.19 13.34
CA CYS A 62 -6.40 -5.65 13.81
C CYS A 62 -5.29 -5.27 12.83
N ALA A 63 -5.52 -5.51 11.53
CA ALA A 63 -4.62 -5.14 10.44
C ALA A 63 -4.31 -3.62 10.38
N GLN A 64 -5.27 -2.76 10.71
CA GLN A 64 -5.06 -1.30 10.76
C GLN A 64 -4.17 -0.85 11.93
N LEU A 65 -4.22 -1.55 13.07
CA LEU A 65 -3.45 -1.20 14.26
C LEU A 65 -2.08 -1.88 14.31
N ALA A 66 -1.98 -3.11 13.81
CA ALA A 66 -0.74 -3.87 13.67
C ALA A 66 0.13 -3.91 14.94
N THR A 67 -0.47 -4.08 16.13
CA THR A 67 0.28 -4.22 17.40
C THR A 67 0.26 -5.65 17.93
N GLU A 68 1.17 -5.93 18.87
CA GLU A 68 1.24 -7.24 19.54
C GLU A 68 -0.08 -7.63 20.24
N LYS A 69 -0.87 -6.66 20.72
CA LYS A 69 -2.18 -6.92 21.34
C LYS A 69 -3.17 -7.45 20.32
N GLU A 70 -3.21 -6.85 19.14
CA GLU A 70 -4.06 -7.28 18.04
C GLU A 70 -3.61 -8.62 17.46
N LEU A 71 -2.31 -8.90 17.42
CA LEU A 71 -1.79 -10.22 17.06
C LEU A 71 -2.29 -11.32 18.00
N ASN A 72 -2.24 -11.09 19.31
CA ASN A 72 -2.74 -12.04 20.31
C ASN A 72 -4.26 -12.27 20.16
N LEU A 73 -5.02 -11.22 19.83
CA LEU A 73 -6.44 -11.36 19.51
C LEU A 73 -6.67 -12.20 18.24
N LEU A 74 -5.89 -11.98 17.18
CA LEU A 74 -5.98 -12.79 15.95
C LEU A 74 -5.69 -14.26 16.20
N ARG A 75 -4.68 -14.58 17.02
CA ARG A 75 -4.38 -15.96 17.45
C ARG A 75 -5.55 -16.57 18.20
N ALA A 76 -6.13 -15.84 19.15
CA ALA A 76 -7.30 -16.30 19.91
C ALA A 76 -8.51 -16.55 19.01
N ILE A 77 -8.76 -15.70 18.00
CA ILE A 77 -9.83 -15.92 17.02
C ILE A 77 -9.53 -17.17 16.19
N SER A 78 -8.33 -17.25 15.59
CA SER A 78 -7.90 -18.35 14.73
C SER A 78 -7.96 -19.74 15.39
N SER A 79 -7.70 -19.82 16.69
CA SER A 79 -7.82 -21.07 17.45
C SER A 79 -9.25 -21.47 17.80
N ASN A 80 -10.20 -20.53 17.80
CA ASN A 80 -11.58 -20.74 18.24
C ASN A 80 -12.61 -20.70 17.10
N ILE A 81 -12.20 -20.45 15.84
CA ILE A 81 -13.14 -20.44 14.72
C ILE A 81 -13.70 -21.85 14.42
N PRO A 82 -15.00 -21.97 14.13
CA PRO A 82 -15.59 -23.24 13.73
C PRO A 82 -14.95 -23.81 12.47
N ASN A 83 -14.90 -25.14 12.35
CA ASN A 83 -14.29 -25.79 11.18
C ASN A 83 -14.94 -25.39 9.85
N SER A 84 -16.23 -25.06 9.87
CA SER A 84 -16.95 -24.55 8.69
C SER A 84 -16.33 -23.27 8.13
N PHE A 85 -15.69 -22.44 8.96
CA PHE A 85 -15.15 -21.15 8.54
C PHE A 85 -13.82 -21.31 7.78
N TYR A 86 -13.11 -22.44 7.94
CA TYR A 86 -11.95 -22.75 7.08
C TYR A 86 -12.35 -23.06 5.63
N SER A 87 -13.63 -23.26 5.34
CA SER A 87 -14.13 -23.34 3.96
C SER A 87 -14.49 -21.97 3.37
N ASN A 88 -14.55 -20.93 4.20
CA ASN A 88 -14.93 -19.60 3.78
C ASN A 88 -13.69 -18.78 3.36
N SER A 89 -13.60 -18.49 2.06
CA SER A 89 -12.47 -17.74 1.49
C SER A 89 -12.34 -16.32 2.03
N TYR A 90 -13.45 -15.65 2.38
CA TYR A 90 -13.41 -14.27 2.89
C TYR A 90 -12.87 -14.20 4.32
N VAL A 91 -13.29 -15.12 5.19
CA VAL A 91 -12.79 -15.20 6.56
C VAL A 91 -11.29 -15.51 6.55
N LEU A 92 -10.87 -16.51 5.76
CA LEU A 92 -9.46 -16.86 5.64
C LEU A 92 -8.61 -15.75 5.04
N THR A 93 -9.09 -15.08 3.98
CA THR A 93 -8.37 -13.93 3.39
C THR A 93 -8.16 -12.83 4.43
N SER A 94 -9.17 -12.55 5.23
CA SER A 94 -9.11 -11.49 6.26
C SER A 94 -8.18 -11.85 7.42
N LEU A 95 -8.19 -13.12 7.86
CA LEU A 95 -7.25 -13.61 8.86
C LEU A 95 -5.81 -13.57 8.35
N ILE A 96 -5.57 -14.01 7.10
CA ILE A 96 -4.25 -13.95 6.45
C ILE A 96 -3.76 -12.50 6.42
N ASP A 97 -4.53 -11.55 5.88
CA ASP A 97 -4.15 -10.12 5.86
C ASP A 97 -3.87 -9.58 7.27
N GLY A 98 -4.71 -9.94 8.25
CA GLY A 98 -4.53 -9.59 9.65
C GLY A 98 -3.19 -10.07 10.22
N PHE A 99 -2.88 -11.36 10.07
CA PHE A 99 -1.62 -11.94 10.55
C PHE A 99 -0.40 -11.35 9.85
N MET A 100 -0.47 -11.20 8.52
CA MET A 100 0.62 -10.63 7.74
C MET A 100 0.94 -9.19 8.18
N ARG A 101 -0.08 -8.35 8.39
CA ARG A 101 0.13 -6.96 8.83
C ARG A 101 0.63 -6.85 10.27
N CYS A 102 0.33 -7.84 11.10
CA CYS A 102 0.87 -7.94 12.46
C CYS A 102 2.24 -8.62 12.51
N GLY A 103 2.83 -8.99 11.37
CA GLY A 103 4.16 -9.59 11.28
C GLY A 103 4.25 -11.10 11.54
N ASP A 104 3.14 -11.81 11.68
CA ASP A 104 3.13 -13.27 11.91
C ASP A 104 2.90 -14.03 10.60
N VAL A 105 3.95 -14.05 9.77
CA VAL A 105 3.94 -14.69 8.45
C VAL A 105 3.69 -16.20 8.56
N THR A 106 4.22 -16.85 9.59
CA THR A 106 4.07 -18.29 9.80
C THR A 106 2.61 -18.69 10.02
N CYS A 107 1.87 -17.98 10.88
CA CYS A 107 0.44 -18.27 11.09
C CYS A 107 -0.38 -18.02 9.82
N ALA A 108 -0.07 -16.97 9.07
CA ALA A 108 -0.74 -16.67 7.80
C ALA A 108 -0.55 -17.80 6.78
N GLN A 109 0.68 -18.30 6.60
CA GLN A 109 0.98 -19.42 5.71
C GLN A 109 0.31 -20.72 6.17
N LEU A 110 0.26 -20.99 7.47
CA LEU A 110 -0.45 -22.16 8.01
C LEU A 110 -1.95 -22.12 7.69
N LEU A 111 -2.59 -20.96 7.83
CA LEU A 111 -3.99 -20.78 7.46
C LEU A 111 -4.22 -20.93 5.96
N PHE A 112 -3.32 -20.38 5.15
CA PHE A 112 -3.35 -20.51 3.70
C PHE A 112 -3.28 -21.98 3.26
N ASN A 113 -2.38 -22.76 3.87
CA ASN A 113 -2.19 -24.18 3.57
C ASN A 113 -3.34 -25.07 4.07
N LYS A 114 -4.00 -24.69 5.16
CA LYS A 114 -5.20 -25.38 5.67
C LYS A 114 -6.44 -25.15 4.80
N SER A 115 -6.46 -24.13 3.96
CA SER A 115 -7.58 -23.86 3.07
C SER A 115 -7.79 -24.98 2.06
N THR A 116 -9.04 -25.41 1.89
CA THR A 116 -9.42 -26.43 0.90
C THR A 116 -9.44 -25.87 -0.53
N LYS A 117 -9.76 -24.57 -0.70
CA LYS A 117 -9.70 -23.86 -1.99
C LYS A 117 -8.89 -22.58 -1.82
N LYS A 118 -7.71 -22.54 -2.44
CA LYS A 118 -6.90 -21.32 -2.54
C LYS A 118 -7.53 -20.39 -3.59
N THR A 119 -7.74 -19.13 -3.23
CA THR A 119 -8.39 -18.12 -4.09
C THR A 119 -7.45 -16.95 -4.35
N LEU A 120 -7.68 -16.20 -5.44
CA LEU A 120 -6.87 -15.01 -5.76
C LEU A 120 -6.83 -13.98 -4.63
N PRO A 121 -7.93 -13.69 -3.90
CA PRO A 121 -7.86 -12.80 -2.74
C PRO A 121 -6.90 -13.30 -1.65
N MET A 122 -6.84 -14.60 -1.39
CA MET A 122 -5.92 -15.18 -0.41
C MET A 122 -4.45 -15.03 -0.86
N TYR A 123 -4.17 -15.33 -2.13
CA TYR A 123 -2.85 -15.11 -2.72
C TYR A 123 -2.47 -13.62 -2.67
N GLY A 124 -3.38 -12.72 -3.04
CA GLY A 124 -3.17 -11.28 -2.99
C GLY A 124 -2.90 -10.77 -1.57
N ALA A 125 -3.62 -11.26 -0.56
CA ALA A 125 -3.37 -10.92 0.85
C ALA A 125 -2.00 -11.42 1.33
N LEU A 126 -1.64 -12.66 0.98
CA LEU A 126 -0.35 -13.24 1.33
C LEU A 126 0.81 -12.48 0.67
N MET A 127 0.72 -12.21 -0.64
CA MET A 127 1.73 -11.44 -1.37
C MET A 127 1.84 -10.02 -0.85
N THR A 128 0.72 -9.31 -0.64
CA THR A 128 0.73 -7.95 -0.07
C THR A 128 1.43 -7.95 1.29
N GLY A 129 1.13 -8.95 2.11
CA GLY A 129 1.75 -9.16 3.39
C GLY A 129 3.26 -9.38 3.31
N LEU A 130 3.73 -10.20 2.38
CA LEU A 130 5.17 -10.51 2.23
C LEU A 130 5.94 -9.26 1.83
N ILE A 131 5.40 -8.44 0.92
CA ILE A 131 6.00 -7.14 0.55
C ILE A 131 6.08 -6.19 1.76
N VAL A 132 5.08 -6.19 2.64
CA VAL A 132 5.09 -5.36 3.86
C VAL A 132 6.13 -5.86 4.89
N ASN A 133 6.41 -7.16 4.91
CA ASN A 133 7.38 -7.79 5.80
C ASN A 133 8.77 -7.95 5.18
N ASP A 134 9.07 -7.20 4.11
CA ASP A 134 10.37 -7.21 3.42
C ASP A 134 10.81 -8.60 2.88
N GLN A 135 9.83 -9.41 2.44
CA GLN A 135 10.01 -10.75 1.86
C GLN A 135 9.62 -10.77 0.37
N GLU A 136 10.34 -9.99 -0.44
CA GLU A 136 10.02 -9.82 -1.86
C GLU A 136 10.22 -11.08 -2.70
N GLU A 137 11.22 -11.89 -2.37
CA GLU A 137 11.54 -13.12 -3.12
C GLU A 137 10.42 -14.15 -2.97
N GLU A 138 9.92 -14.35 -1.76
CA GLU A 138 8.81 -15.25 -1.48
C GLU A 138 7.51 -14.79 -2.16
N ALA A 139 7.29 -13.47 -2.28
CA ALA A 139 6.16 -12.95 -3.03
C ALA A 139 6.23 -13.30 -4.52
N ILE A 140 7.42 -13.30 -5.11
CA ILE A 140 7.65 -13.72 -6.50
C ILE A 140 7.45 -15.23 -6.65
N ASP A 141 7.93 -16.02 -5.69
CA ASP A 141 7.74 -17.48 -5.71
C ASP A 141 6.26 -17.87 -5.66
N ILE A 142 5.46 -17.18 -4.85
CA ILE A 142 4.00 -17.37 -4.82
C ILE A 142 3.37 -17.04 -6.17
N PHE A 143 3.81 -15.98 -6.84
CA PHE A 143 3.30 -15.67 -8.18
C PHE A 143 3.63 -16.78 -9.19
N ASN A 144 4.84 -17.33 -9.11
CA ASN A 144 5.22 -18.47 -9.95
C ASN A 144 4.38 -19.71 -9.63
N GLU A 145 4.04 -19.96 -8.36
CA GLU A 145 3.11 -21.03 -7.95
C GLU A 145 1.74 -20.84 -8.60
N ILE A 146 1.15 -19.64 -8.52
CA ILE A 146 -0.16 -19.32 -9.15
C ILE A 146 -0.13 -19.67 -10.64
N ARG A 147 0.95 -19.28 -11.33
CA ARG A 147 1.12 -19.53 -12.77
C ARG A 147 1.28 -21.02 -13.10
N LEU A 148 2.01 -21.77 -12.30
CA LEU A 148 2.17 -23.22 -12.50
C LEU A 148 0.82 -23.92 -12.32
N ASP A 149 0.07 -23.54 -11.29
CA ASP A 149 -1.28 -24.03 -11.01
C ASP A 149 -2.26 -23.77 -12.17
N GLU A 150 -2.08 -22.67 -12.91
CA GLU A 150 -2.83 -22.34 -14.12
C GLU A 150 -2.41 -23.21 -15.30
N LEU A 151 -1.10 -23.32 -15.58
CA LEU A 151 -0.58 -24.09 -16.70
C LEU A 151 -0.91 -25.59 -16.60
N HIS A 152 -0.89 -26.14 -15.38
CA HIS A 152 -1.30 -27.51 -15.13
C HIS A 152 -2.81 -27.73 -15.41
N ARG A 153 -3.66 -26.73 -15.19
CA ARG A 153 -5.11 -26.82 -15.45
C ARG A 153 -5.49 -26.62 -16.91
N GLU A 154 -4.74 -25.85 -17.69
CA GLU A 154 -4.98 -25.72 -19.14
C GLU A 154 -4.71 -27.03 -19.91
N ASN A 155 -3.77 -27.86 -19.43
CA ASN A 155 -3.44 -29.14 -20.05
C ASN A 155 -4.46 -30.26 -19.77
N HIS A 156 -5.29 -30.12 -18.72
CA HIS A 156 -6.40 -31.02 -18.44
C HIS A 156 -7.70 -30.40 -18.97
N ARG A 157 -8.28 -30.98 -20.03
CA ARG A 157 -9.52 -30.54 -20.71
C ARG A 157 -10.80 -30.51 -19.85
N ASP A 158 -10.69 -30.51 -18.53
CA ASP A 158 -11.85 -30.36 -17.65
C ASP A 158 -12.11 -28.88 -17.38
N LYS A 159 -13.21 -28.42 -17.97
CA LYS A 159 -13.76 -27.06 -17.94
C LYS A 159 -14.29 -26.68 -16.54
N LYS A 160 -13.51 -26.87 -15.48
CA LYS A 160 -13.89 -26.57 -14.09
C LYS A 160 -12.75 -25.89 -13.35
N ILE A 161 -12.91 -24.55 -13.22
CA ILE A 161 -12.12 -23.61 -12.40
C ILE A 161 -10.75 -23.23 -12.99
N ASN A 162 -10.80 -22.45 -14.08
CA ASN A 162 -9.73 -21.52 -14.41
C ASN A 162 -9.79 -20.38 -13.37
N LEU A 163 -8.80 -20.29 -12.46
CA LEU A 163 -8.71 -19.17 -11.50
C LEU A 163 -8.68 -17.83 -12.25
N LEU A 164 -8.07 -17.80 -13.45
CA LEU A 164 -8.07 -16.64 -14.35
C LEU A 164 -9.37 -16.41 -15.13
N SER A 165 -10.26 -17.40 -15.30
CA SER A 165 -11.54 -17.21 -16.03
C SER A 165 -12.69 -16.86 -15.10
N GLU A 166 -12.62 -17.27 -13.82
CA GLU A 166 -13.41 -16.64 -12.74
C GLU A 166 -13.09 -15.13 -12.65
N MET A 167 -11.97 -14.63 -13.20
CA MET A 167 -11.68 -13.19 -13.32
C MET A 167 -12.58 -12.41 -14.26
N LYS A 168 -13.41 -13.07 -15.08
CA LYS A 168 -14.47 -12.38 -15.83
C LYS A 168 -15.77 -12.25 -15.02
N SER A 169 -15.96 -13.03 -13.96
CA SER A 169 -17.21 -13.04 -13.17
C SER A 169 -17.07 -12.53 -11.73
N ASP A 170 -15.89 -12.66 -11.11
CA ASP A 170 -15.59 -12.13 -9.78
C ASP A 170 -14.49 -11.06 -9.86
N GLY A 171 -14.87 -9.82 -9.56
CA GLY A 171 -14.03 -8.67 -9.21
C GLY A 171 -12.64 -8.55 -9.86
N LEU A 172 -12.56 -7.79 -10.96
CA LEU A 172 -11.31 -7.29 -11.57
C LEU A 172 -10.28 -6.71 -10.56
N GLU A 173 -10.72 -6.28 -9.37
CA GLU A 173 -9.87 -5.71 -8.32
C GLU A 173 -8.96 -6.73 -7.60
N SER A 174 -9.31 -8.02 -7.53
CA SER A 174 -8.44 -9.01 -6.86
C SER A 174 -7.21 -9.37 -7.70
N ASN A 175 -7.33 -9.28 -9.02
CA ASN A 175 -6.25 -9.65 -9.94
C ASN A 175 -5.16 -8.59 -9.99
N ILE A 176 -5.56 -7.32 -10.09
CA ILE A 176 -4.61 -6.22 -10.20
C ILE A 176 -3.67 -6.13 -8.99
N THR A 177 -4.13 -6.50 -7.80
CA THR A 177 -3.31 -6.52 -6.57
C THR A 177 -2.10 -7.44 -6.70
N ILE A 178 -2.25 -8.61 -7.31
CA ILE A 178 -1.16 -9.58 -7.51
C ILE A 178 -0.07 -8.95 -8.38
N TYR A 179 -0.45 -8.39 -9.53
CA TYR A 179 0.49 -7.71 -10.43
C TYR A 179 1.13 -6.48 -9.77
N LEU A 180 0.37 -5.67 -9.02
CA LEU A 180 0.91 -4.54 -8.26
C LEU A 180 1.94 -4.97 -7.21
N CYS A 181 1.70 -6.08 -6.50
CA CYS A 181 2.65 -6.62 -5.53
C CYS A 181 3.95 -7.05 -6.22
N LEU A 182 3.86 -7.70 -7.37
CA LEU A 182 5.04 -8.11 -8.14
C LEU A 182 5.83 -6.93 -8.70
N ILE A 183 5.15 -5.90 -9.22
CA ILE A 183 5.82 -4.68 -9.66
C ILE A 183 6.58 -4.03 -8.49
N LYS A 184 5.97 -4.00 -7.29
CA LYS A 184 6.63 -3.49 -6.08
C LYS A 184 7.83 -4.35 -5.66
N ALA A 185 7.70 -5.68 -5.68
CA ALA A 185 8.78 -6.61 -5.37
C ALA A 185 9.99 -6.38 -6.28
N LEU A 186 9.75 -6.34 -7.59
CA LEU A 186 10.78 -6.13 -8.60
C LEU A 186 11.44 -4.76 -8.48
N ALA A 187 10.67 -3.71 -8.18
CA ALA A 187 11.19 -2.37 -7.93
C ALA A 187 12.15 -2.33 -6.73
N LYS A 188 11.85 -3.09 -5.68
CA LYS A 188 12.66 -3.12 -4.46
C LYS A 188 13.92 -3.97 -4.62
N LEU A 189 13.83 -5.09 -5.33
CA LEU A 189 14.99 -5.95 -5.62
C LEU A 189 15.91 -5.38 -6.72
N GLY A 190 15.47 -4.38 -7.50
CA GLY A 190 16.31 -3.78 -8.53
C GLY A 190 16.58 -4.68 -9.74
N MET A 191 15.77 -5.72 -9.96
CA MET A 191 16.05 -6.77 -10.95
C MET A 191 15.53 -6.42 -12.36
N LEU A 192 16.35 -5.73 -13.17
CA LEU A 192 15.96 -5.27 -14.50
C LEU A 192 15.49 -6.40 -15.43
N GLU A 193 16.24 -7.48 -15.58
CA GLU A 193 15.91 -8.58 -16.50
C GLU A 193 14.57 -9.26 -16.14
N LYS A 194 14.33 -9.48 -14.84
CA LYS A 194 13.05 -10.04 -14.36
C LYS A 194 11.91 -9.05 -14.58
N ALA A 195 12.14 -7.75 -14.43
CA ALA A 195 11.15 -6.72 -14.70
C ALA A 195 10.72 -6.70 -16.18
N GLU A 196 11.67 -6.75 -17.10
CA GLU A 196 11.40 -6.82 -18.55
C GLU A 196 10.57 -8.06 -18.92
N SER A 197 10.97 -9.23 -18.42
CA SER A 197 10.23 -10.47 -18.65
C SER A 197 8.83 -10.44 -18.04
N PHE A 198 8.67 -9.85 -16.85
CA PHE A 198 7.39 -9.77 -16.16
C PHE A 198 6.42 -8.81 -16.83
N VAL A 199 6.86 -7.63 -17.30
CA VAL A 199 5.97 -6.65 -17.94
C VAL A 199 5.29 -7.23 -19.18
N GLN A 200 5.96 -8.12 -19.92
CA GLN A 200 5.37 -8.84 -21.06
C GLN A 200 4.25 -9.81 -20.65
N GLN A 201 4.20 -10.23 -19.39
CA GLN A 201 3.19 -11.14 -18.84
C GLN A 201 1.97 -10.40 -18.27
N ILE A 202 2.01 -9.07 -18.19
CA ILE A 202 0.87 -8.28 -17.72
C ILE A 202 -0.23 -8.27 -18.80
N PRO A 203 -1.48 -8.66 -18.47
CA PRO A 203 -2.60 -8.60 -19.41
C PRO A 203 -2.75 -7.20 -20.00
N THR A 204 -2.96 -7.12 -21.31
CA THR A 204 -3.10 -5.84 -22.02
C THR A 204 -4.24 -4.97 -21.47
N SER A 205 -5.29 -5.59 -20.93
CA SER A 205 -6.40 -4.91 -20.24
C SER A 205 -6.00 -4.15 -18.98
N PHE A 206 -4.86 -4.47 -18.36
CA PHE A 206 -4.36 -3.78 -17.17
C PHE A 206 -3.34 -2.68 -17.47
N LEU A 207 -2.77 -2.66 -18.66
CA LEU A 207 -1.80 -1.63 -19.06
C LEU A 207 -2.43 -0.23 -19.18
N THR A 208 -3.76 -0.13 -19.19
CA THR A 208 -4.51 1.12 -19.14
C THR A 208 -4.96 1.52 -17.73
N ASP A 209 -4.77 0.66 -16.72
CA ASP A 209 -5.11 0.99 -15.33
C ASP A 209 -4.03 1.90 -14.73
N HIS A 210 -4.44 3.08 -14.25
CA HIS A 210 -3.52 4.06 -13.68
C HIS A 210 -2.69 3.51 -12.51
N ARG A 211 -3.21 2.58 -11.71
CA ARG A 211 -2.44 1.98 -10.60
C ARG A 211 -1.25 1.18 -11.13
N ILE A 212 -1.47 0.40 -12.19
CA ILE A 212 -0.41 -0.38 -12.85
C ILE A 212 0.57 0.55 -13.54
N GLN A 213 0.09 1.53 -14.32
CA GLN A 213 0.95 2.51 -15.00
C GLN A 213 1.85 3.25 -14.00
N ASN A 214 1.29 3.73 -12.90
CA ASN A 214 2.04 4.44 -11.85
C ASN A 214 3.07 3.52 -11.18
N ALA A 215 2.70 2.28 -10.87
CA ALA A 215 3.62 1.30 -10.30
C ALA A 215 4.76 0.96 -11.27
N LEU A 216 4.48 0.83 -12.57
CA LEU A 216 5.47 0.57 -13.60
C LEU A 216 6.44 1.74 -13.78
N ILE A 217 5.96 2.99 -13.80
CA ILE A 217 6.82 4.18 -13.87
C ILE A 217 7.81 4.19 -12.69
N HIS A 218 7.31 3.93 -11.49
CA HIS A 218 8.15 3.86 -10.29
C HIS A 218 9.15 2.71 -10.35
N MET A 219 8.72 1.51 -10.77
CA MET A 219 9.58 0.33 -10.89
C MET A 219 10.70 0.57 -11.90
N TRP A 220 10.37 1.05 -13.10
CA TRP A 220 11.35 1.32 -14.15
C TRP A 220 12.40 2.35 -13.72
N GLY A 221 11.97 3.39 -12.99
CA GLY A 221 12.90 4.34 -12.37
C GLY A 221 13.84 3.69 -11.36
N LYS A 222 13.33 2.80 -10.50
CA LYS A 222 14.12 2.09 -9.48
C LYS A 222 15.11 1.09 -10.08
N VAL A 223 14.76 0.40 -11.16
CA VAL A 223 15.65 -0.57 -11.84
C VAL A 223 16.58 0.10 -12.86
N GLY A 224 16.58 1.43 -12.95
CA GLY A 224 17.51 2.19 -13.80
C GLY A 224 17.08 2.42 -15.25
N SER A 225 15.89 1.96 -15.65
CA SER A 225 15.39 2.10 -17.04
C SER A 225 14.43 3.28 -17.17
N VAL A 226 14.98 4.50 -17.07
CA VAL A 226 14.19 5.75 -17.11
C VAL A 226 13.43 5.93 -18.43
N ASP A 227 13.98 5.44 -19.54
CA ASP A 227 13.34 5.54 -20.85
C ASP A 227 12.03 4.75 -20.90
N GLU A 228 11.96 3.57 -20.27
CA GLU A 228 10.72 2.80 -20.16
C GLU A 228 9.71 3.49 -19.24
N ALA A 229 10.17 4.08 -18.13
CA ALA A 229 9.32 4.90 -17.26
C ALA A 229 8.69 6.07 -18.04
N LYS A 230 9.51 6.80 -18.80
CA LYS A 230 9.10 7.92 -19.64
C LYS A 230 8.11 7.48 -20.72
N ARG A 231 8.39 6.38 -21.41
CA ARG A 231 7.53 5.81 -22.47
C ARG A 231 6.13 5.48 -21.95
N ILE A 232 6.02 4.99 -20.71
CA ILE A 232 4.72 4.73 -20.08
C ILE A 232 4.04 6.05 -19.73
N PHE A 233 4.75 6.98 -19.08
CA PHE A 233 4.22 8.28 -18.68
C PHE A 233 3.64 9.07 -19.86
N GLU A 234 4.36 9.13 -20.99
CA GLU A 234 3.93 9.85 -22.20
C GLU A 234 2.71 9.22 -22.88
N LYS A 235 2.41 7.94 -22.62
CA LYS A 235 1.21 7.27 -23.14
C LYS A 235 -0.04 7.53 -22.28
N ILE A 236 0.11 8.07 -21.08
CA ILE A 236 -1.03 8.38 -20.21
C ILE A 236 -1.69 9.66 -20.72
N SER A 237 -2.94 9.57 -21.21
CA SER A 237 -3.64 10.75 -21.74
C SER A 237 -3.94 11.81 -20.67
N GLN A 238 -4.20 11.38 -19.43
CA GLN A 238 -4.47 12.25 -18.28
C GLN A 238 -3.71 11.73 -17.05
N PRO A 239 -2.41 12.04 -16.92
CA PRO A 239 -1.61 11.60 -15.78
C PRO A 239 -2.09 12.25 -14.49
N ASN A 240 -2.37 11.44 -13.47
CA ASN A 240 -2.71 11.91 -12.13
C ASN A 240 -1.46 12.35 -11.34
N HIS A 241 -1.65 12.97 -10.18
CA HIS A 241 -0.56 13.46 -9.32
C HIS A 241 0.49 12.37 -8.97
N ILE A 242 0.07 11.11 -8.86
CA ILE A 242 0.96 9.98 -8.57
C ILE A 242 1.86 9.69 -9.78
N ALA A 243 1.34 9.70 -11.02
CA ALA A 243 2.13 9.48 -12.24
C ALA A 243 3.23 10.54 -12.40
N TRP A 244 2.87 11.81 -12.20
CA TRP A 244 3.82 12.93 -12.25
C TRP A 244 4.92 12.79 -11.20
N THR A 245 4.52 12.56 -9.94
CA THR A 245 5.47 12.42 -8.82
C THR A 245 6.37 11.20 -9.02
N ALA A 246 5.83 10.08 -9.51
CA ALA A 246 6.61 8.88 -9.82
C ALA A 246 7.65 9.17 -10.91
N MET A 247 7.30 9.89 -11.98
CA MET A 247 8.25 10.20 -13.06
C MET A 247 9.33 11.21 -12.61
N ILE A 248 8.98 12.23 -11.82
CA ILE A 248 9.95 13.16 -11.21
C ILE A 248 10.93 12.38 -10.33
N ASN A 249 10.42 11.48 -9.49
CA ASN A 249 11.24 10.61 -8.64
C ASN A 249 12.15 9.70 -9.48
N SER A 250 11.64 9.11 -10.56
CA SER A 250 12.43 8.27 -11.47
C SER A 250 13.61 9.03 -12.09
N TYR A 251 13.41 10.29 -12.49
CA TYR A 251 14.52 11.15 -12.92
C TYR A 251 15.53 11.40 -11.79
N GLY A 252 15.06 11.74 -10.59
CA GLY A 252 15.90 11.99 -9.42
C GLY A 252 16.78 10.81 -9.01
N LEU A 253 16.21 9.60 -8.99
CA LEU A 253 16.92 8.37 -8.64
C LEU A 253 18.05 8.03 -9.63
N ASN A 254 17.97 8.54 -10.84
CA ASN A 254 18.92 8.27 -11.92
C ASN A 254 19.82 9.48 -12.22
N GLY A 255 19.92 10.44 -11.29
CA GLY A 255 20.80 11.60 -11.42
C GLY A 255 20.37 12.63 -12.46
N MET A 256 19.15 12.51 -13.01
CA MET A 256 18.60 13.37 -14.05
C MET A 256 17.84 14.56 -13.43
N GLY A 257 18.49 15.30 -12.52
CA GLY A 257 17.85 16.37 -11.75
C GLY A 257 17.31 17.51 -12.63
N ILE A 258 17.97 17.82 -13.75
CA ILE A 258 17.49 18.85 -14.69
C ILE A 258 16.16 18.44 -15.33
N GLU A 259 16.02 17.18 -15.72
CA GLU A 259 14.78 16.62 -16.27
C GLU A 259 13.67 16.57 -15.22
N ALA A 260 14.01 16.18 -13.99
CA ALA A 260 13.08 16.22 -12.86
C ALA A 260 12.52 17.64 -12.64
N MET A 261 13.40 18.66 -12.66
CA MET A 261 13.02 20.07 -12.54
C MET A 261 12.15 20.55 -13.70
N LYS A 262 12.51 20.21 -14.94
CA LYS A 262 11.70 20.56 -16.12
C LYS A 262 10.31 19.95 -16.04
N LEU A 263 10.20 18.71 -15.54
CA LEU A 263 8.91 18.03 -15.40
C LEU A 263 8.09 18.62 -14.25
N PHE A 264 8.72 18.92 -13.12
CA PHE A 264 8.08 19.59 -11.98
C PHE A 264 7.42 20.92 -12.39
N HIS A 265 8.11 21.76 -13.16
CA HIS A 265 7.54 23.03 -13.64
C HIS A 265 6.38 22.86 -14.64
N LYS A 266 6.24 21.69 -15.27
CA LYS A 266 5.11 21.37 -16.16
C LYS A 266 3.93 20.73 -15.42
N MET A 267 4.13 20.30 -14.18
CA MET A 267 3.10 19.64 -13.39
C MET A 267 2.01 20.65 -13.02
N PRO A 268 0.71 20.32 -13.17
CA PRO A 268 -0.38 21.16 -12.70
C PRO A 268 -0.23 21.48 -11.21
N LYS A 269 -0.42 22.75 -10.83
CA LYS A 269 -0.17 23.22 -9.46
C LYS A 269 -1.04 22.48 -8.44
N GLU A 270 -2.27 22.14 -8.83
CA GLU A 270 -3.24 21.38 -8.02
C GLU A 270 -2.81 19.94 -7.73
N PHE A 271 -1.82 19.41 -8.43
CA PHE A 271 -1.29 18.07 -8.20
C PHE A 271 -0.08 18.04 -7.27
N ILE A 272 0.55 19.19 -7.03
CA ILE A 272 1.76 19.27 -6.21
C ILE A 272 1.39 19.00 -4.76
N ASN A 273 2.12 18.08 -4.13
CA ASN A 273 1.99 17.75 -2.72
C ASN A 273 3.37 17.61 -2.06
N ASP A 274 3.41 17.35 -0.75
CA ASP A 274 4.65 17.23 0.03
C ASP A 274 5.60 16.16 -0.52
N LEU A 275 5.06 15.06 -1.09
CA LEU A 275 5.86 14.03 -1.71
C LEU A 275 6.51 14.54 -3.02
N THR A 276 5.77 15.29 -3.84
CA THR A 276 6.32 15.94 -5.04
C THR A 276 7.49 16.86 -4.68
N TYR A 277 7.34 17.70 -3.65
CA TYR A 277 8.40 18.58 -3.16
C TYR A 277 9.63 17.80 -2.68
N THR A 278 9.40 16.73 -1.90
CA THR A 278 10.48 15.85 -1.42
C THR A 278 11.26 15.24 -2.58
N CYS A 279 10.57 14.69 -3.59
CA CYS A 279 11.20 14.08 -4.76
C CYS A 279 12.04 15.10 -5.57
N VAL A 280 11.53 16.30 -5.81
CA VAL A 280 12.27 17.31 -6.59
C VAL A 280 13.46 17.88 -5.81
N LEU A 281 13.32 18.12 -4.50
CA LEU A 281 14.43 18.55 -3.63
C LEU A 281 15.52 17.47 -3.56
N SER A 282 15.14 16.20 -3.43
CA SER A 282 16.08 15.08 -3.43
C SER A 282 16.82 14.97 -4.77
N SER A 283 16.09 15.18 -5.89
CA SER A 283 16.68 15.23 -7.22
C SER A 283 17.72 16.36 -7.34
N CYS A 284 17.41 17.53 -6.79
CA CYS A 284 18.33 18.66 -6.77
C CYS A 284 19.56 18.37 -5.90
N SER A 285 19.38 17.78 -4.71
CA SER A 285 20.47 17.36 -3.82
C SER A 285 21.43 16.39 -4.51
N HIS A 286 20.90 15.39 -5.23
CA HIS A 286 21.72 14.40 -5.93
C HIS A 286 22.42 14.96 -7.17
N SER A 287 21.84 15.96 -7.83
CA SER A 287 22.41 16.59 -9.03
C SER A 287 23.18 17.88 -8.76
N GLY A 288 23.32 18.31 -7.50
CA GLY A 288 24.02 19.54 -7.13
C GLY A 288 23.31 20.85 -7.54
N LEU A 289 21.99 20.80 -7.76
CA LEU A 289 21.16 21.94 -8.18
C LEU A 289 20.67 22.74 -6.97
N VAL A 290 21.60 23.31 -6.22
CA VAL A 290 21.34 23.87 -4.88
C VAL A 290 20.50 25.14 -4.95
N ASP A 291 20.72 25.97 -5.96
CA ASP A 291 19.97 27.22 -6.14
C ASP A 291 18.51 26.94 -6.51
N GLU A 292 18.28 25.93 -7.34
CA GLU A 292 16.94 25.41 -7.65
C GLU A 292 16.27 24.81 -6.41
N ALA A 293 17.01 24.03 -5.61
CA ALA A 293 16.51 23.48 -4.36
C ALA A 293 16.07 24.59 -3.40
N ARG A 294 16.88 25.65 -3.23
CA ARG A 294 16.52 26.83 -2.42
C ARG A 294 15.23 27.49 -2.91
N SER A 295 15.14 27.74 -4.22
CA SER A 295 13.97 28.37 -4.83
C SER A 295 12.69 27.57 -4.56
N ILE A 296 12.74 26.25 -4.76
CA ILE A 296 11.61 25.36 -4.48
C ILE A 296 11.29 25.35 -2.98
N PHE A 297 12.29 25.14 -2.12
CA PHE A 297 12.09 25.05 -0.68
C PHE A 297 11.45 26.31 -0.10
N ASN A 298 11.84 27.49 -0.60
CA ASN A 298 11.27 28.76 -0.21
C ASN A 298 9.82 28.94 -0.69
N SER A 299 9.42 28.28 -1.78
CA SER A 299 8.04 28.29 -2.29
C SER A 299 7.07 27.40 -1.50
N ILE A 300 7.57 26.51 -0.63
CA ILE A 300 6.74 25.62 0.18
C ILE A 300 6.11 26.41 1.34
N GLU A 301 4.77 26.50 1.35
CA GLU A 301 3.99 27.20 2.38
C GLU A 301 4.18 26.57 3.76
N THR A 302 3.94 25.26 3.88
CA THR A 302 4.12 24.46 5.10
C THR A 302 5.23 23.44 4.90
N LYS A 303 6.40 23.72 5.47
CA LYS A 303 7.55 22.83 5.44
C LYS A 303 7.31 21.66 6.39
N THR A 304 7.60 20.44 5.94
CA THR A 304 7.53 19.21 6.73
C THR A 304 8.93 18.80 7.16
N ASP A 305 9.03 17.94 8.17
CA ASP A 305 10.30 17.38 8.65
C ASP A 305 11.11 16.79 7.49
N ILE A 306 10.42 16.13 6.55
CA ILE A 306 11.03 15.49 5.38
C ILE A 306 11.59 16.54 4.41
N THR A 307 10.87 17.61 4.11
CA THR A 307 11.36 18.64 3.19
C THR A 307 12.52 19.43 3.81
N VAL A 308 12.48 19.69 5.12
CA VAL A 308 13.56 20.36 5.86
C VAL A 308 14.82 19.50 5.89
N THR A 309 14.71 18.23 6.26
CA THR A 309 15.87 17.30 6.30
C THR A 309 16.50 17.10 4.92
N THR A 310 15.68 17.04 3.86
CA THR A 310 16.17 16.94 2.48
C THR A 310 16.90 18.22 2.05
N MET A 311 16.43 19.39 2.47
CA MET A 311 17.12 20.66 2.21
C MET A 311 18.44 20.76 2.97
N ILE A 312 18.49 20.29 4.23
CA ILE A 312 19.73 20.21 5.01
C ILE A 312 20.75 19.29 4.32
N ASP A 313 20.33 18.12 3.83
CA ASP A 313 21.19 17.23 3.05
C ASP A 313 21.75 17.91 1.79
N CYS A 314 20.89 18.63 1.05
CA CYS A 314 21.29 19.38 -0.14
C CYS A 314 22.35 20.44 0.17
N LEU A 315 22.13 21.26 1.22
CA LEU A 315 23.08 22.29 1.66
C LEU A 315 24.40 21.68 2.14
N SER A 316 24.32 20.56 2.87
CA SER A 316 25.50 19.86 3.39
C SER A 316 26.37 19.33 2.24
N ARG A 317 25.76 18.72 1.22
CA ARG A 317 26.46 18.26 0.00
C ARG A 317 27.08 19.40 -0.81
N ALA A 318 26.49 20.59 -0.72
CA ALA A 318 26.98 21.80 -1.36
C ALA A 318 28.03 22.57 -0.54
N ALA A 319 28.42 22.06 0.63
CA ALA A 319 29.29 22.74 1.60
C ALA A 319 28.75 24.10 2.12
N ALA A 320 27.43 24.32 2.05
CA ALA A 320 26.75 25.49 2.61
C ALA A 320 26.41 25.28 4.10
N PHE A 321 27.42 24.98 4.93
CA PHE A 321 27.23 24.52 6.31
C PHE A 321 26.58 25.55 7.24
N GLU A 322 26.88 26.84 7.06
CA GLU A 322 26.26 27.90 7.87
C GLU A 322 24.74 27.96 7.64
N GLU A 323 24.30 27.84 6.40
CA GLU A 323 22.87 27.83 6.03
C GLU A 323 22.19 26.56 6.54
N ALA A 324 22.86 25.41 6.44
CA ALA A 324 22.37 24.15 6.99
C ALA A 324 22.19 24.23 8.53
N GLN A 325 23.16 24.81 9.24
CA GLN A 325 23.08 24.98 10.69
C GLN A 325 21.95 25.93 11.10
N GLN A 326 21.81 27.07 10.42
CA GLN A 326 20.69 28.00 10.67
C GLN A 326 19.33 27.32 10.50
N LEU A 327 19.18 26.49 9.47
CA LEU A 327 17.95 25.76 9.21
C LEU A 327 17.65 24.71 10.30
N ILE A 328 18.68 24.02 10.81
CA ILE A 328 18.55 23.09 11.95
C ILE A 328 18.06 23.84 13.19
N GLU A 329 18.70 24.94 13.55
CA GLU A 329 18.37 25.72 14.76
C GLU A 329 16.93 26.26 14.69
N GLN A 330 16.50 26.77 13.53
CA GLN A 330 15.12 27.21 13.31
C GLN A 330 14.12 26.06 13.46
N PHE A 331 14.46 24.89 12.94
CA PHE A 331 13.58 23.74 12.95
C PHE A 331 13.42 23.14 14.36
N GLU A 332 14.52 23.02 15.12
CA GLU A 332 14.50 22.58 16.51
C GLU A 332 13.70 23.52 17.41
N HIS A 333 13.83 24.83 17.21
CA HIS A 333 13.07 25.81 17.99
C HIS A 333 11.55 25.68 17.81
N ASN A 334 11.10 25.37 16.58
CA ASN A 334 9.68 25.18 16.26
C ASN A 334 9.10 23.84 16.77
N HIS A 335 9.97 22.87 17.10
CA HIS A 335 9.59 21.53 17.60
C HIS A 335 9.92 21.32 19.09
N ALA A 336 10.48 22.33 19.76
CA ALA A 336 10.73 22.26 21.19
C ALA A 336 9.40 22.10 21.94
N PRO A 337 9.25 21.10 22.83
CA PRO A 337 8.05 20.98 23.65
C PRO A 337 7.90 22.26 24.47
N ALA A 338 6.71 22.86 24.45
CA ALA A 338 6.40 24.00 25.30
C ALA A 338 6.81 23.66 26.73
N LEU A 339 7.80 24.38 27.26
CA LEU A 339 8.23 24.22 28.65
C LEU A 339 6.99 24.38 29.54
N PRO A 340 6.71 23.42 30.45
CA PRO A 340 5.63 23.61 31.39
C PRO A 340 5.95 24.83 32.26
N ILE A 341 5.07 25.84 32.21
CA ILE A 341 5.09 27.02 33.09
C ILE A 341 4.69 26.61 34.50
#